data_AF-A0A836BDN2-F1
#
_entry.id   AF-A0A836BDN2-F1
#
_cell.length_a   1.000
_cell.length_b   1.000
_cell.length_c   1.000
_cell.angle_alpha   90.00
_cell.angle_beta   90.00
_cell.angle_gamma   90.00
#
_symmetry.space_group_name_H-M   'P 1'
#
loop_
_entity.id
_entity.type
_entity.pdbx_description
1 polymer ?
#
loop_
_entity_poly.entity_id
_entity_poly.type
_entity_poly.pdbx_seq_one_letter_code
_entity_poly.pdbx_strand_id
1 'polypeptide(L)' 'MMFKTGDVCPLEGVYRYSGHPDNRKRCHPKWYENDIKLQKNEKFPSVGSCKNPAQWVFVRPP' A
#
# COMPACT_ATOMS: atom_id res chain seq x y z
N MET A 1 -5.17 10.85 3.39
CA MET A 1 -3.80 10.64 3.92
C MET A 1 -3.15 9.55 3.09
N MET A 2 -1.90 9.75 2.67
CA MET A 2 -1.19 8.86 1.75
C MET A 2 0.04 8.31 2.47
N PHE A 3 0.20 6.99 2.43
CA PHE A 3 1.27 6.25 3.09
C PHE A 3 2.17 5.62 2.04
N LYS A 4 3.44 5.37 2.35
CA LYS A 4 4.38 4.71 1.43
C LYS A 4 4.96 3.45 2.04
N THR A 5 5.50 2.57 1.19
CA THR A 5 6.23 1.38 1.64
C THR A 5 7.26 1.73 2.72
N GLY A 6 7.24 0.97 3.81
CA GLY A 6 8.11 1.16 4.95
C GLY A 6 7.58 2.09 6.04
N ASP A 7 6.56 2.91 5.76
CA ASP A 7 5.86 3.68 6.79
C ASP A 7 5.21 2.73 7.81
N VAL A 8 5.03 3.20 9.03
CA VAL A 8 4.34 2.47 10.09
C VAL A 8 2.85 2.81 10.04
N CYS A 9 2.02 1.77 9.99
CA CYS A 9 0.56 1.85 9.93
C CYS A 9 0.01 2.47 11.23
N PRO A 10 -0.61 3.67 11.17
CA PRO A 10 -1.09 4.35 12.37
C PRO A 10 -2.42 3.77 12.88
N LEU A 11 -3.19 3.14 12.00
CA LEU A 11 -4.56 2.69 12.23
C LEU A 11 -4.82 1.36 11.52
N GLU A 12 -5.41 0.40 12.21
CA GLU A 12 -5.82 -0.86 11.58
C GLU A 12 -6.93 -0.64 10.53
N GLY A 13 -6.82 -1.30 9.37
CA GLY A 13 -7.88 -1.29 8.37
C GLY A 13 -7.42 -1.71 6.96
N VAL A 14 -8.24 -1.35 5.98
CA VAL A 14 -7.99 -1.65 4.56
C VAL A 14 -7.39 -0.42 3.88
N TYR A 15 -6.29 -0.65 3.17
CA TYR A 15 -5.57 0.36 2.41
C TYR A 15 -5.52 -0.03 0.93
N ARG A 16 -5.78 0.94 0.05
CA ARG A 16 -5.78 0.75 -1.39
C ARG A 16 -4.54 1.34 -2.03
N TYR A 17 -3.98 0.62 -2.98
CA TYR A 17 -2.89 1.08 -3.82
C TYR A 17 -3.29 2.33 -4.59
N SER A 18 -2.43 3.36 -4.51
CA SER A 18 -2.64 4.65 -5.15
C SER A 18 -1.56 5.00 -6.18
N GLY A 19 -0.51 4.19 -6.31
CA GLY A 19 0.59 4.44 -7.24
C GLY A 19 1.96 4.07 -6.69
N HIS A 20 2.99 4.38 -7.47
CA HIS A 20 4.39 4.30 -7.05
C HIS A 20 4.89 5.72 -6.69
N PRO A 21 5.72 5.87 -5.65
CA PRO A 21 6.18 7.19 -5.19
C PRO A 21 6.99 7.96 -6.25
N ASP A 22 7.69 7.26 -7.13
CA ASP A 22 8.47 7.87 -8.23
C ASP A 22 7.64 8.13 -9.50
N ASN A 23 6.32 7.93 -9.47
CA ASN A 23 5.42 7.97 -10.64
C ASN A 23 5.86 7.08 -11.83
N ARG A 24 6.83 6.18 -11.62
CA ARG A 24 7.31 5.24 -12.63
C ARG A 24 6.29 4.12 -12.80
N LYS A 25 5.43 4.25 -13.83
CA LYS A 25 4.35 3.31 -14.19
C LYS A 25 4.83 2.00 -14.84
N ARG A 26 5.97 1.44 -14.43
CA ARG A 26 6.48 0.20 -15.04
C ARG A 26 5.90 -1.07 -14.43
N CYS A 27 5.06 -0.94 -13.40
CA CYS A 27 4.41 -2.05 -12.74
C CYS A 27 3.00 -1.66 -12.30
N HIS A 28 2.12 -2.66 -12.30
CA HIS A 28 0.81 -2.58 -11.69
C HIS A 28 0.65 -3.74 -10.70
N PRO A 29 0.06 -3.50 -9.51
CA PRO A 29 -0.34 -4.57 -8.62
C PRO A 29 -1.33 -5.50 -9.31
N LYS A 30 -1.31 -6.77 -8.94
CA LYS A 30 -2.39 -7.70 -9.31
C LYS A 30 -3.69 -7.27 -8.65
N TRP A 31 -4.82 -7.74 -9.16
CA TRP A 31 -6.15 -7.37 -8.65
C TRP A 31 -6.28 -7.57 -7.13
N TYR A 32 -5.71 -8.65 -6.59
CA TYR A 32 -5.71 -8.95 -5.14
C TYR A 32 -4.70 -8.15 -4.31
N GLU A 33 -3.75 -7.45 -4.95
CA GLU A 33 -2.77 -6.58 -4.28
C GLU A 33 -3.21 -5.10 -4.28
N ASN A 34 -4.33 -4.79 -4.94
CA ASN A 34 -4.86 -3.43 -4.93
C ASN A 34 -5.35 -3.02 -3.55
N ASP A 35 -5.82 -3.97 -2.74
CA ASP A 35 -6.25 -3.74 -1.37
C ASP A 35 -5.45 -4.62 -0.43
N ILE A 36 -4.87 -4.01 0.60
CA ILE A 36 -4.18 -4.70 1.68
C ILE A 36 -4.88 -4.44 3.00
N LYS A 37 -4.88 -5.44 3.87
CA LYS A 37 -5.24 -5.27 5.27
C LYS A 37 -3.96 -5.08 6.06
N LEU A 38 -3.94 -4.07 6.93
CA LEU A 38 -2.83 -3.82 7.84
C LEU A 38 -3.35 -3.62 9.25
N GLN A 39 -2.64 -4.17 10.22
CA GLN A 39 -2.82 -3.90 11.64
C GLN A 39 -2.03 -2.65 12.04
N LYS A 40 -2.40 -2.10 13.20
CA LYS A 40 -1.66 -0.97 13.79
C LYS A 40 -0.22 -1.39 14.07
N ASN A 41 0.73 -0.49 13.76
CA ASN A 41 2.18 -0.69 13.88
C ASN A 41 2.82 -1.64 12.85
N GLU A 42 2.05 -2.25 11.94
CA GLU A 42 2.65 -2.96 10.80
C GLU A 42 3.27 -2.00 9.79
N LYS A 43 4.21 -2.49 8.97
CA LYS A 43 4.81 -1.67 7.91
C LYS A 43 4.03 -1.81 6.61
N PHE A 44 3.83 -0.70 5.91
CA PHE A 44 3.26 -0.74 4.56
C PHE A 44 4.18 -1.53 3.61
N PRO A 45 3.64 -2.53 2.89
CA PRO A 45 4.43 -3.38 2.00
C PRO A 45 4.74 -2.67 0.67
N SER A 46 5.67 -3.24 -0.09
CA SER A 46 5.83 -2.99 -1.53
C SER A 46 4.76 -3.73 -2.33
N VAL A 47 4.55 -3.37 -3.60
CA VAL A 47 3.75 -4.21 -4.51
C VAL A 47 4.48 -5.53 -4.71
N GLY A 48 3.89 -6.66 -4.32
CA GLY A 48 4.54 -7.96 -4.35
C GLY A 48 4.90 -8.43 -5.76
N SER A 49 4.02 -8.20 -6.73
CA SER A 49 4.23 -8.60 -8.14
C SER A 49 5.45 -8.00 -8.82
N CYS A 50 5.96 -6.85 -8.37
CA CYS A 50 7.16 -6.23 -8.96
C CYS A 50 8.20 -5.75 -7.94
N LYS A 51 7.95 -5.97 -6.65
CA LYS A 51 8.82 -5.57 -5.54
C LYS A 51 9.14 -4.07 -5.51
N ASN A 52 8.34 -3.24 -6.19
CA ASN A 52 8.53 -1.80 -6.23
C ASN A 52 7.84 -1.12 -5.03
N PRO A 53 8.40 0.01 -4.55
CA PRO A 53 7.76 0.81 -3.51
C PRO A 53 6.38 1.27 -3.96
N ALA A 54 5.43 1.29 -3.03
CA ALA A 54 4.02 1.57 -3.28
C ALA A 54 3.56 2.74 -2.41
N GLN A 55 2.50 3.38 -2.86
CA GLN A 55 1.73 4.34 -2.09
C GLN A 55 0.34 3.77 -1.82
N TRP A 56 -0.16 4.00 -0.62
CA TRP A 56 -1.37 3.41 -0.07
C TRP A 56 -2.26 4.50 0.52
N VAL A 57 -3.56 4.34 0.37
CA VAL A 57 -4.58 5.26 0.90
C VAL A 57 -5.56 4.47 1.75
N PHE A 58 -5.85 4.98 2.95
CA PHE A 58 -6.86 4.37 3.82
C PHE A 58 -8.24 4.41 3.16
N VAL A 59 -8.93 3.28 3.16
CA VAL A 59 -10.26 3.14 2.54
C VAL A 59 -11.34 2.94 3.59
N ARG A 60 -11.14 1.97 4.49
CA ARG A 60 -12.16 1.60 5.49
C ARG A 60 -11.55 0.91 6.70
N PRO A 61 -12.21 0.95 7.86
CA PRO A 61 -11.89 0.09 9.00
C PRO A 61 -11.98 -1.42 8.64
N PRO A 62 -11.41 -2.31 9.48
CA PRO A 62 -11.34 -3.75 9.25
C PRO A 62 -12.69 -4.41 8.93
#